data_AF-A0A538I3W7-F1
#
_entry.id   AF-A0A538I3W7-F1
#
_cell.length_a   1.000
_cell.length_b   1.000
_cell.length_c   1.000
_cell.angle_alpha   90.00
_cell.angle_beta   90.00
_cell.angle_gamma   90.00
#
_symmetry.space_group_name_H-M   'P 1'
#
loop_
_entity.id
_entity.type
_entity.pdbx_description
1 polymer ?
#
loop_
_entity_poly.entity_id
_entity_poly.type
_entity_poly.pdbx_seq_one_letter_code
_entity_poly.pdbx_strand_id
1 'polypeptide(L)'
;MIEEYTAQLQACMYQYSRAIYRSIRDLIDPYAAPEVRLEYRRAVLEQCEQTMERLAADPLYFAKPDRALFQDIRRYFPITAQAEVAWAVKEGVSAAVAFIEEQIEAGALDGGVARCRATTRKGKPCQRTPLPERDYCPSHQHLERNTVAA
;
A
#
# COMPACT_ATOMS: atom_id res chain seq x y z
N MET A 1 -5.46 -22.45 -7.79
CA MET A 1 -6.19 -21.30 -8.38
C MET A 1 -6.11 -20.07 -7.49
N ILE A 2 -6.91 -19.93 -6.42
CA ILE A 2 -6.85 -18.74 -5.54
C ILE A 2 -5.50 -18.61 -4.82
N GLU A 3 -4.98 -19.71 -4.26
CA GLU A 3 -3.72 -19.74 -3.51
C GLU A 3 -2.48 -19.43 -4.39
N GLU A 4 -2.51 -19.90 -5.64
CA GLU A 4 -1.48 -19.65 -6.65
C GLU A 4 -1.49 -18.18 -7.11
N TYR A 5 -2.70 -17.59 -7.20
CA TYR A 5 -2.87 -16.18 -7.52
C TYR A 5 -2.40 -15.27 -6.38
N THR A 6 -2.71 -15.62 -5.13
CA THR A 6 -2.20 -14.89 -3.96
C THR A 6 -0.68 -14.93 -3.88
N ALA A 7 -0.06 -16.06 -4.23
CA ALA A 7 1.40 -16.17 -4.28
C ALA A 7 2.01 -15.30 -5.40
N GLN A 8 1.36 -15.22 -6.57
CA GLN A 8 1.79 -14.33 -7.66
C GLN A 8 1.68 -12.85 -7.26
N LEU A 9 0.57 -12.45 -6.63
CA LEU A 9 0.39 -11.10 -6.09
C LEU A 9 1.48 -10.74 -5.07
N GLN A 10 1.77 -11.65 -4.14
CA GLN A 10 2.84 -11.47 -3.16
C GLN A 10 4.22 -11.29 -3.84
N ALA A 11 4.51 -12.10 -4.86
CA ALA A 11 5.75 -11.97 -5.62
C ALA A 11 5.86 -10.62 -6.35
N CYS A 12 4.77 -10.16 -6.97
CA CYS A 12 4.70 -8.83 -7.59
C CYS A 12 4.91 -7.72 -6.56
N MET A 13 4.23 -7.79 -5.41
CA MET A 13 4.37 -6.82 -4.32
C MET A 13 5.79 -6.77 -3.74
N TYR A 14 6.45 -7.92 -3.65
CA TYR A 14 7.87 -7.97 -3.31
C TYR A 14 8.75 -7.28 -4.37
N GLN A 15 8.45 -7.37 -5.66
CA GLN A 15 9.20 -6.61 -6.68
C GLN A 15 8.98 -5.10 -6.54
N TYR A 16 7.76 -4.64 -6.26
CA TYR A 16 7.48 -3.24 -5.99
C TYR A 16 8.24 -2.72 -4.77
N SER A 17 8.30 -3.49 -3.67
CA SER A 17 9.08 -3.10 -2.48
C SER A 17 10.56 -2.89 -2.81
N ARG A 18 11.14 -3.78 -3.64
CA ARG A 18 12.52 -3.66 -4.13
C ARG A 18 12.72 -2.47 -5.05
N ALA A 19 11.76 -2.17 -5.93
CA ALA A 19 11.82 -1.02 -6.81
C ALA A 19 11.81 0.30 -6.03
N ILE A 20 10.89 0.44 -5.06
CA ILE A 20 10.79 1.59 -4.16
C ILE A 20 12.09 1.74 -3.36
N TYR A 21 12.57 0.66 -2.74
CA TYR A 21 13.82 0.74 -1.97
C TYR A 21 15.00 1.20 -2.85
N ARG A 22 15.15 0.66 -4.07
CA ARG A 22 16.24 1.03 -4.97
C ARG A 22 16.19 2.50 -5.40
N SER A 23 15.00 3.11 -5.51
CA SER A 23 14.87 4.51 -5.90
C SER A 23 15.22 5.48 -4.78
N ILE A 24 15.13 5.07 -3.51
CA ILE A 24 15.37 5.95 -2.35
C ILE A 24 16.62 5.62 -1.54
N ARG A 25 17.23 4.44 -1.69
CA ARG A 25 18.36 3.98 -0.83
C ARG A 25 19.57 4.92 -0.80
N ASP A 26 19.78 5.67 -1.87
CA ASP A 26 20.93 6.56 -2.04
C ASP A 26 20.68 7.94 -1.41
N LEU A 27 19.45 8.20 -0.96
CA LEU A 27 19.04 9.39 -0.21
C LEU A 27 19.14 9.20 1.32
N ILE A 28 19.40 7.97 1.79
CA ILE A 28 19.55 7.65 3.21
C ILE A 28 20.70 8.48 3.80
N ASP A 29 20.51 8.95 5.04
CA ASP A 29 21.40 9.90 5.73
C ASP A 29 22.89 9.65 5.46
N PRO A 30 23.54 10.52 4.65
CA PRO A 30 24.93 10.36 4.29
C PRO A 30 25.89 10.69 5.44
N TYR A 31 25.41 11.40 6.46
CA TYR A 31 26.21 11.85 7.61
C TYR A 31 26.22 10.85 8.77
N ALA A 32 25.38 9.81 8.71
CA ALA A 32 25.39 8.72 9.67
C ALA A 32 26.69 7.91 9.57
N ALA A 33 27.16 7.38 10.70
CA ALA A 33 28.28 6.44 10.73
C ALA A 33 28.00 5.21 9.83
N PRO A 34 29.02 4.59 9.23
CA PRO A 34 28.83 3.47 8.30
C PRO A 34 27.95 2.33 8.83
N GLU A 35 28.09 1.98 10.10
CA GLU A 35 27.34 0.93 10.79
C GLU A 35 25.87 1.32 10.92
N VAL A 36 25.60 2.55 11.36
CA VAL A 36 24.25 3.12 11.50
C VAL A 36 23.57 3.23 10.13
N ARG A 37 24.32 3.61 9.08
CA ARG A 37 23.79 3.71 7.72
C ARG A 37 23.39 2.33 7.17
N LEU A 38 24.10 1.26 7.54
CA LEU A 38 23.71 -0.10 7.19
C LEU A 38 22.40 -0.51 7.88
N GLU A 39 22.23 -0.14 9.16
CA GLU A 39 20.97 -0.35 9.89
C GLU A 39 19.82 0.42 9.26
N TYR A 40 20.03 1.68 8.89
CA TYR A 40 19.02 2.49 8.20
C TYR A 40 18.59 1.86 6.87
N ARG A 41 19.55 1.36 6.07
CA ARG A 41 19.25 0.64 4.82
C ARG A 41 18.39 -0.60 5.05
N ARG A 42 18.70 -1.39 6.08
CA ARG A 42 17.91 -2.58 6.45
C ARG A 42 16.51 -2.19 6.89
N ALA A 43 16.39 -1.18 7.75
CA ALA A 43 15.11 -0.72 8.27
C ALA A 43 14.22 -0.12 7.17
N VAL A 44 14.77 0.69 6.26
CA VAL A 44 14.01 1.23 5.12
C VAL A 44 13.50 0.10 4.23
N LEU A 45 14.36 -0.86 3.90
CA LEU A 45 13.97 -2.00 3.09
C LEU A 45 12.85 -2.82 3.76
N GLU A 46 13.00 -3.12 5.04
CA GLU A 46 12.01 -3.86 5.83
C GLU A 46 10.66 -3.14 5.83
N GLN A 47 10.63 -1.81 5.99
CA GLN A 47 9.38 -1.05 5.93
C GLN A 47 8.74 -1.05 4.53
N CYS A 48 9.55 -1.00 3.47
CA CYS A 48 9.04 -1.19 2.10
C CYS A 48 8.39 -2.57 1.92
N GLU A 49 9.03 -3.63 2.42
CA GLU A 49 8.50 -5.00 2.35
C GLU A 49 7.22 -5.15 3.16
N GLN A 50 7.19 -4.72 4.42
CA GLN A 50 6.01 -4.78 5.29
C GLN A 50 4.81 -4.02 4.70
N THR A 51 5.04 -2.86 4.10
CA THR A 51 3.97 -2.07 3.47
C THR A 51 3.39 -2.82 2.27
N MET A 52 4.23 -3.38 1.39
CA MET A 52 3.76 -4.10 0.21
C MET A 52 3.14 -5.45 0.57
N GLU A 53 3.63 -6.14 1.60
CA GLU A 53 3.02 -7.36 2.13
C GLU A 53 1.62 -7.11 2.68
N ARG A 54 1.46 -6.03 3.47
CA ARG A 54 0.13 -5.61 3.94
C ARG A 54 -0.79 -5.27 2.79
N LEU A 55 -0.26 -4.59 1.76
CA LEU A 55 -1.04 -4.25 0.57
C LEU A 55 -1.50 -5.50 -0.18
N ALA A 56 -0.67 -6.55 -0.27
CA ALA A 56 -1.05 -7.84 -0.84
C ALA A 56 -2.13 -8.55 -0.02
N ALA A 57 -2.01 -8.52 1.31
CA ALA A 57 -2.91 -9.23 2.22
C ALA A 57 -4.27 -8.54 2.39
N ASP A 58 -4.29 -7.21 2.36
CA ASP A 58 -5.47 -6.41 2.70
C ASP A 58 -5.63 -5.15 1.81
N PRO A 59 -5.75 -5.32 0.48
CA PRO A 59 -5.71 -4.19 -0.46
C PRO A 59 -6.91 -3.26 -0.36
N LEU A 60 -8.09 -3.80 -0.02
CA LEU A 60 -9.33 -3.01 0.06
C LEU A 60 -9.42 -2.14 1.32
N TYR A 61 -8.64 -2.45 2.35
CA TYR A 61 -8.75 -1.79 3.66
C TYR A 61 -7.46 -1.07 4.10
N PHE A 62 -6.36 -1.20 3.37
CA PHE A 62 -5.14 -0.42 3.64
C PHE A 62 -5.23 1.01 3.08
N ALA A 63 -5.80 1.91 3.88
CA ALA A 63 -5.94 3.31 3.48
C ALA A 63 -4.60 4.06 3.46
N LYS A 64 -4.29 4.73 2.33
CA LYS A 64 -3.13 5.62 2.15
C LYS A 64 -1.76 4.95 2.44
N PRO A 65 -1.43 3.86 1.73
CA PRO A 65 -0.20 3.09 1.96
C PRO A 65 1.08 3.93 1.73
N ASP A 66 1.04 4.90 0.82
CA ASP A 66 2.12 5.84 0.52
C ASP A 66 2.49 6.70 1.74
N ARG A 67 1.47 7.25 2.41
CA ARG A 67 1.66 8.08 3.60
C ARG A 67 2.13 7.26 4.80
N ALA A 68 1.61 6.04 4.95
CA ALA A 68 2.04 5.13 6.00
C ALA A 68 3.54 4.82 5.85
N LEU A 69 3.96 4.33 4.67
CA LEU A 69 5.36 4.03 4.41
C LEU A 69 6.27 5.24 4.63
N PHE A 70 5.90 6.42 4.09
CA PHE A 70 6.70 7.62 4.27
C PHE A 70 6.85 8.01 5.75
N GLN A 71 5.78 7.91 6.55
CA GLN A 71 5.84 8.20 7.99
C GLN A 71 6.81 7.28 8.73
N ASP A 72 6.85 6.01 8.37
CA ASP A 72 7.69 5.00 9.02
C ASP A 72 9.19 5.16 8.65
N ILE A 73 9.49 5.63 7.44
CA ILE A 73 10.87 5.71 6.94
C ILE A 73 11.50 7.11 7.00
N ARG A 74 10.72 8.20 7.08
CA ARG A 74 11.24 9.58 6.92
C ARG A 74 12.41 9.93 7.85
N ARG A 75 12.50 9.30 9.01
CA ARG A 75 13.56 9.53 10.01
C ARG A 75 14.94 9.09 9.57
N TYR A 76 15.03 8.20 8.58
CA TYR A 76 16.30 7.69 8.03
C TYR A 76 16.88 8.61 6.95
N PHE A 77 16.17 9.69 6.62
CA PHE A 77 16.53 10.64 5.57
C PHE A 77 16.74 12.03 6.16
N PRO A 78 17.74 12.79 5.67
CA PRO A 78 17.91 14.18 6.05
C PRO A 78 16.69 14.99 5.61
N ILE A 79 16.33 16.04 6.36
CA ILE A 79 15.14 16.85 6.08
C ILE A 79 15.12 17.41 4.65
N THR A 80 16.30 17.66 4.07
CA THR A 80 16.48 18.17 2.71
C THR A 80 16.11 17.15 1.62
N ALA A 81 16.18 15.85 1.91
CA ALA A 81 15.83 14.78 0.97
C ALA A 81 14.39 14.26 1.17
N GLN A 82 13.72 14.60 2.27
CA GLN A 82 12.40 14.05 2.59
C GLN A 82 11.33 14.33 1.54
N ALA A 83 11.39 15.47 0.85
CA ALA A 83 10.45 15.79 -0.23
C ALA A 83 10.63 14.85 -1.44
N GLU A 84 11.88 14.58 -1.84
CA GLU A 84 12.20 13.65 -2.94
C GLU A 84 11.81 12.21 -2.58
N VAL A 85 12.09 11.79 -1.34
CA VAL A 85 11.69 10.48 -0.81
C VAL A 85 10.16 10.34 -0.80
N ALA A 86 9.43 11.36 -0.32
CA ALA A 86 7.98 11.34 -0.30
C ALA A 86 7.39 11.20 -1.70
N TRP A 87 7.98 11.88 -2.70
CA TRP A 87 7.57 11.76 -4.09
C TRP A 87 7.85 10.35 -4.64
N ALA A 88 9.07 9.83 -4.47
CA ALA A 88 9.43 8.50 -4.95
C ALA A 88 8.59 7.38 -4.31
N VAL A 89 8.30 7.49 -3.01
CA VAL A 89 7.37 6.59 -2.30
C VAL A 89 5.97 6.70 -2.88
N LYS A 90 5.46 7.91 -3.07
CA LYS A 90 4.12 8.11 -3.64
C LYS A 90 3.98 7.47 -5.03
N GLU A 91 4.95 7.70 -5.91
CA GLU A 91 4.92 7.15 -7.27
C GLU A 91 4.96 5.61 -7.25
N GLY A 92 5.91 5.04 -6.51
CA GLY A 92 6.08 3.59 -6.47
C GLY A 92 4.92 2.86 -5.79
N VAL A 93 4.38 3.42 -4.70
CA VAL A 93 3.20 2.86 -4.02
C VAL A 93 1.93 3.03 -4.86
N SER A 94 1.74 4.18 -5.54
CA SER A 94 0.58 4.38 -6.42
C SER A 94 0.58 3.39 -7.58
N ALA A 95 1.75 3.08 -8.15
CA ALA A 95 1.87 2.05 -9.18
C ALA A 95 1.50 0.65 -8.66
N ALA A 96 1.90 0.32 -7.42
CA ALA A 96 1.54 -0.95 -6.79
C ALA A 96 0.04 -1.06 -6.49
N VAL A 97 -0.58 0.03 -6.02
CA VAL A 97 -2.02 0.13 -5.78
C VAL A 97 -2.79 -0.05 -7.07
N ALA A 98 -2.44 0.69 -8.13
CA ALA A 98 -3.10 0.59 -9.44
C ALA A 98 -3.03 -0.84 -10.02
N PHE A 99 -1.87 -1.50 -9.88
CA PHE A 99 -1.72 -2.90 -10.29
C PHE A 99 -2.69 -3.82 -9.53
N ILE A 100 -2.82 -3.66 -8.20
CA ILE A 100 -3.74 -4.48 -7.42
C ILE A 100 -5.21 -4.17 -7.75
N GLU A 101 -5.55 -2.90 -7.99
CA GLU A 101 -6.90 -2.52 -8.40
C GLU A 101 -7.29 -3.21 -9.72
N GLU A 102 -6.40 -3.22 -10.72
CA GLU A 102 -6.59 -3.94 -11.98
C GLU A 102 -6.78 -5.46 -11.75
N GLN A 103 -5.99 -6.04 -10.84
CA GLN A 103 -6.08 -7.44 -10.44
C GLN A 103 -7.42 -7.78 -9.76
N ILE A 104 -7.93 -6.87 -8.93
CA ILE A 104 -9.24 -7.01 -8.28
C ILE A 104 -10.37 -6.92 -9.31
N GLU A 105 -10.31 -5.95 -10.22
CA GLU A 105 -11.29 -5.75 -11.28
C GLU A 105 -11.35 -6.95 -12.25
N ALA A 106 -10.21 -7.60 -12.50
CA ALA A 106 -10.14 -8.86 -13.24
C ALA A 106 -10.78 -10.07 -12.50
N GLY A 107 -11.33 -9.86 -11.29
CA GLY A 107 -12.07 -10.86 -10.52
C GLY A 107 -11.16 -11.85 -9.79
N ALA A 108 -9.89 -11.53 -9.61
CA ALA A 108 -8.91 -12.52 -9.23
C ALA A 108 -8.84 -12.82 -7.72
N LEU A 109 -9.45 -11.97 -6.88
CA LEU A 109 -9.56 -12.19 -5.43
C LEU A 109 -10.90 -12.80 -4.99
N ASP A 110 -12.00 -12.54 -5.68
CA ASP A 110 -13.35 -12.90 -5.24
C ASP A 110 -14.26 -13.48 -6.34
N GLY A 111 -13.71 -13.74 -7.53
CA GLY A 111 -14.49 -14.18 -8.69
C GLY A 111 -15.32 -13.06 -9.34
N GLY A 112 -15.00 -11.79 -9.07
CA GLY A 112 -15.68 -10.63 -9.65
C GLY A 112 -16.90 -10.15 -8.86
N VAL A 113 -17.09 -10.64 -7.63
CA VAL A 113 -18.22 -10.23 -6.77
C VAL A 113 -17.77 -9.08 -5.87
N ALA A 114 -18.04 -7.84 -6.31
CA ALA A 114 -17.76 -6.65 -5.52
C ALA A 114 -18.27 -6.79 -4.06
N ARG A 115 -17.41 -6.48 -3.09
CA ARG A 115 -17.75 -6.46 -1.66
C ARG A 115 -17.64 -5.06 -1.09
N CYS A 116 -18.54 -4.74 -0.16
CA CYS A 116 -18.51 -3.47 0.55
C CYS A 116 -17.17 -3.30 1.29
N ARG A 117 -16.49 -2.16 1.07
CA ARG A 117 -15.19 -1.84 1.68
C ARG A 117 -15.26 -1.42 3.17
N ALA A 118 -16.41 -1.61 3.83
CA ALA A 118 -16.58 -1.24 5.24
C ALA A 118 -16.10 -2.34 6.18
N THR A 119 -15.50 -1.95 7.30
CA THR A 119 -15.33 -2.82 8.46
C THR A 119 -16.51 -2.67 9.43
N THR A 120 -17.01 -3.79 9.92
CA THR A 120 -18.07 -3.81 10.94
C THR A 120 -17.53 -3.32 12.30
N ARG A 121 -18.41 -2.96 13.24
CA ARG A 121 -18.03 -2.57 14.62
C ARG A 121 -17.19 -3.65 15.36
N LYS A 122 -17.28 -4.91 14.93
CA LYS A 122 -16.49 -6.04 15.46
C LYS A 122 -15.16 -6.26 14.71
N GLY A 123 -14.76 -5.34 13.83
CA GLY A 123 -13.53 -5.41 13.05
C GLY A 123 -13.56 -6.34 11.84
N LYS A 124 -14.69 -7.02 11.57
CA LYS A 124 -14.79 -7.94 10.42
C LYS A 124 -15.16 -7.20 9.13
N PRO A 125 -14.58 -7.56 7.96
CA PRO A 125 -15.02 -7.11 6.64
C PRO A 125 -16.53 -7.28 6.41
N CYS A 126 -17.18 -6.27 5.84
CA CYS A 126 -18.57 -6.37 5.45
C CYS A 126 -18.74 -7.38 4.30
N GLN A 127 -19.69 -8.31 4.45
CA GLN A 127 -19.96 -9.36 3.44
C GLN A 127 -21.07 -8.99 2.45
N ARG A 128 -21.58 -7.75 2.51
CA ARG A 128 -22.66 -7.30 1.63
C ARG A 128 -22.09 -6.80 0.31
N THR A 129 -22.73 -7.20 -0.78
CA THR A 129 -22.46 -6.66 -2.12
C THR A 129 -22.89 -5.17 -2.15
N PRO A 130 -22.02 -4.26 -2.61
CA PRO A 130 -22.39 -2.88 -2.82
C PRO A 130 -23.29 -2.75 -4.06
N LEU A 131 -23.93 -1.59 -4.23
CA LEU A 131 -24.65 -1.31 -5.47
C LEU A 131 -23.66 -1.17 -6.64
N PRO A 132 -24.11 -1.33 -7.90
CA PRO A 132 -23.25 -1.04 -9.06
C PRO A 132 -22.60 0.33 -8.93
N GLU A 133 -21.31 0.43 -9.30
CA GLU A 133 -20.49 1.65 -9.26
C GLU A 133 -20.24 2.25 -7.86
N ARG A 134 -20.57 1.52 -6.78
CA ARG A 134 -20.34 1.98 -5.40
C ARG A 134 -19.39 1.06 -4.65
N ASP A 135 -18.63 1.65 -3.74
CA ASP A 135 -17.69 0.92 -2.87
C ASP A 135 -18.36 0.39 -1.60
N TYR A 136 -19.54 0.90 -1.24
CA TYR A 136 -20.22 0.58 0.00
C TYR A 136 -21.65 0.08 -0.24
N CYS A 137 -22.10 -0.85 0.59
CA CYS A 137 -23.49 -1.33 0.56
C CYS A 137 -24.46 -0.28 1.14
N PRO A 138 -25.78 -0.39 0.91
CA PRO A 138 -26.75 0.60 1.37
C PRO A 138 -26.68 0.95 2.87
N SER A 139 -26.23 0.02 3.73
CA SER A 139 -26.06 0.30 5.17
C SER A 139 -24.76 1.01 5.54
N HIS A 140 -23.78 1.05 4.65
CA HIS A 140 -22.51 1.75 4.84
C HIS A 140 -22.33 2.90 3.85
N GLN A 141 -23.38 3.31 3.14
CA GLN A 141 -23.33 4.42 2.18
C GLN A 141 -22.78 5.72 2.78
N HIS A 142 -22.92 5.91 4.10
CA HIS A 142 -22.41 7.08 4.81
C HIS A 142 -20.86 7.12 4.90
N LEU A 143 -20.17 6.02 4.58
CA LEU A 143 -18.70 5.97 4.52
C LEU A 143 -18.16 6.41 3.16
N GLU A 144 -19.02 6.53 2.15
CA GLU A 144 -18.64 7.17 0.90
C GLU A 144 -18.21 8.60 1.19
N ARG A 145 -16.96 8.90 0.90
CA ARG A 145 -16.51 10.28 0.92
C ARG A 145 -17.23 10.97 -0.22
N ASN A 146 -18.00 12.02 0.08
CA ASN A 146 -18.28 13.04 -0.92
C ASN A 146 -16.92 13.50 -1.44
N THR A 147 -16.63 13.20 -2.70
CA THR A 147 -15.57 13.85 -3.47
C THR A 147 -15.93 15.32 -3.58
N VAL A 148 -15.68 16.08 -2.52
CA VAL A 148 -15.52 17.52 -2.64
C VAL A 148 -14.11 17.70 -3.18
N ALA A 149 -14.02 18.00 -4.47
CA ALA A 149 -12.77 18.29 -5.16
C ALA A 149 -11.97 19.32 -4.37
N ALA A 150 -10.68 19.02 -4.13
CA ALA A 150 -9.69 19.92 -3.58
C ALA A 150 -8.47 19.90 -4.50
#